data_AF-A0A3P7IKZ5-F1
#
_entry.id   AF-A0A3P7IKZ5-F1
#
_cell.length_a   1.000
_cell.length_b   1.000
_cell.length_c   1.000
_cell.angle_alpha   90.00
_cell.angle_beta   90.00
_cell.angle_gamma   90.00
#
_symmetry.space_group_name_H-M   'P 1'
#
loop_
_entity.id
_entity.type
_entity.pdbx_description
1 polymer ?
#
loop_
_entity_poly.entity_id
_entity_poly.type
_entity_poly.pdbx_seq_one_letter_code
_entity_poly.pdbx_strand_id
1 'polypeptide(L)'
;MSFQARNVSFSGVITVQVTVGLFATIQGRVWVTSKDSRVDVTLNWNDFDISPETKLSLDLNITFTHDLYMANILKPIIEKTVSSLLNSYLPKQVTKLTKTKLNPLLHKAKQLLTENMGDGWAVQLSTQDQHLQIALKPRRYANSMFRG
;
A
#
# COMPACT_ATOMS: atom_id res chain seq x y z
N MET A 1 5.69 2.30 -12.14
CA MET A 1 5.07 3.63 -11.98
C MET A 1 5.17 4.00 -10.52
N SER A 2 5.55 5.24 -10.16
CA SER A 2 5.63 5.67 -8.76
C SER A 2 4.55 6.70 -8.45
N PHE A 3 3.81 6.49 -7.37
CA PHE A 3 2.90 7.46 -6.79
C PHE A 3 3.52 8.02 -5.52
N GLN A 4 3.57 9.35 -5.40
CA GLN A 4 4.07 10.03 -4.20
C GLN A 4 2.99 10.94 -3.64
N ALA A 5 2.65 10.76 -2.38
CA ALA A 5 1.81 11.68 -1.64
C ALA A 5 2.67 12.41 -0.61
N ARG A 6 2.64 13.75 -0.66
CA ARG A 6 3.37 14.65 0.24
C ARG A 6 2.38 15.47 1.05
N ASN A 7 2.85 15.99 2.18
CA ASN A 7 2.07 16.82 3.10
C ASN A 7 0.83 16.08 3.61
N VAL A 8 0.95 14.77 3.83
CA VAL A 8 -0.14 13.93 4.31
C VAL A 8 -0.32 14.20 5.81
N SER A 9 -1.47 14.77 6.15
CA SER A 9 -1.86 15.04 7.53
C SER A 9 -2.95 14.07 7.95
N PHE A 10 -2.82 13.49 9.13
CA PHE A 10 -3.85 12.67 9.75
C PHE A 10 -3.84 12.87 11.26
N SER A 11 -4.99 12.61 11.88
CA SER A 11 -5.14 12.63 13.33
C SER A 11 -5.92 11.41 13.77
N GLY A 12 -5.51 10.80 14.87
CA GLY A 12 -6.21 9.65 15.44
C GLY A 12 -5.92 9.49 16.91
N VAL A 13 -6.75 8.68 17.57
CA VAL A 13 -6.55 8.28 18.96
C VAL A 13 -6.14 6.82 18.98
N ILE A 14 -5.03 6.54 19.68
CA ILE A 14 -4.52 5.18 19.87
C ILE A 14 -4.53 4.88 21.36
N THR A 15 -4.94 3.66 21.73
CA THR A 15 -4.76 3.13 23.08
C THR A 15 -3.39 2.49 23.14
N VAL A 16 -2.51 3.02 23.98
CA VAL A 16 -1.16 2.49 24.19
C VAL A 16 -1.11 1.81 25.55
N GLN A 17 -0.55 0.60 25.57
CA GLN A 17 -0.24 -0.14 26.78
C GLN A 17 1.28 -0.37 26.83
N VAL A 18 1.94 0.19 27.84
CA VAL A 18 3.39 0.06 28.06
C VAL A 18 3.61 -0.71 29.35
N THR A 19 4.37 -1.80 29.28
CA THR A 19 4.81 -2.54 30.46
C THR A 19 6.27 -2.18 30.77
N VAL A 20 6.52 -1.70 31.99
CA VAL A 20 7.86 -1.34 32.49
C VAL A 20 8.24 -2.32 33.60
N GLY A 21 9.23 -3.18 33.32
CA GLY A 21 9.67 -4.23 34.24
C GLY A 21 8.60 -5.28 34.52
N LEU A 22 8.66 -5.91 35.71
CA LEU A 22 7.72 -6.95 36.14
C LEU A 22 6.42 -6.43 36.78
N PHE A 23 6.30 -5.12 37.06
CA PHE A 23 5.30 -4.62 38.01
C PHE A 23 4.44 -3.44 37.56
N ALA A 24 4.76 -2.77 36.45
CA ALA A 24 4.00 -1.59 36.02
C ALA A 24 3.48 -1.77 34.59
N THR A 25 2.16 -1.77 34.43
CA THR A 25 1.49 -1.62 33.13
C THR A 25 0.78 -0.29 33.12
N ILE A 26 1.15 0.58 32.19
CA ILE A 26 0.54 1.89 31.99
C ILE A 26 -0.31 1.81 30.74
N GLN A 27 -1.59 2.11 30.87
CA GLN A 27 -2.52 2.19 29.77
C GLN A 27 -3.01 3.64 29.62
N GLY A 28 -2.99 4.17 28.41
CA GLY A 28 -3.38 5.54 28.15
C GLY A 28 -3.90 5.75 26.74
N ARG A 29 -4.77 6.76 26.60
CA ARG A 29 -5.19 7.28 25.29
C ARG A 29 -4.23 8.36 24.83
N VAL A 30 -3.79 8.22 23.60
CA VAL A 30 -2.78 9.05 22.97
C VAL A 30 -3.36 9.62 21.69
N TRP A 31 -3.38 10.94 21.58
CA TRP A 31 -3.66 11.64 20.33
C TRP A 31 -2.39 11.67 19.49
N VAL A 32 -2.47 11.06 18.32
CA VAL A 32 -1.40 11.06 17.33
C VAL A 32 -1.85 11.94 16.19
N THR A 33 -1.06 12.97 15.93
CA THR A 33 -1.24 13.85 14.78
C THR A 33 -0.02 13.77 13.90
N SER A 34 -0.21 13.83 12.60
CA SER A 34 0.87 13.86 11.62
C SER A 34 0.83 15.19 10.90
N LYS A 35 1.98 15.84 10.75
CA LYS A 35 2.19 16.99 9.87
C LYS A 35 3.29 16.64 8.89
N ASP A 36 3.17 17.08 7.64
CA ASP A 36 4.23 16.93 6.62
C ASP A 36 4.76 15.50 6.39
N SER A 37 3.97 14.48 6.74
CA SER A 37 4.33 13.09 6.45
C SER A 37 4.31 12.82 4.95
N ARG A 38 5.19 11.92 4.53
CA ARG A 38 5.38 11.50 3.15
C ARG A 38 5.15 10.00 3.03
N VAL A 39 4.36 9.65 2.01
CA VAL A 39 4.11 8.27 1.61
C VAL A 39 4.49 8.13 0.15
N ASP A 40 5.51 7.32 -0.13
CA ASP A 40 5.91 6.98 -1.49
C ASP A 40 5.52 5.52 -1.74
N VAL A 41 4.73 5.28 -2.78
CA VAL A 41 4.33 3.94 -3.21
C VAL A 41 4.85 3.71 -4.63
N THR A 42 5.77 2.78 -4.76
CA THR A 42 6.27 2.31 -6.06
C THR A 42 5.51 1.06 -6.46
N LEU A 43 4.85 1.09 -7.62
CA LEU A 43 4.13 -0.05 -8.15
C LEU A 43 5.02 -0.77 -9.15
N ASN A 44 5.49 -1.95 -8.74
CA ASN A 44 6.24 -2.87 -9.57
C ASN A 44 5.28 -3.78 -10.31
N TRP A 45 5.36 -3.75 -11.63
CA TRP A 45 4.51 -4.57 -12.50
C TRP A 45 5.21 -5.88 -12.79
N ASN A 46 4.49 -6.97 -12.62
CA ASN A 46 4.85 -8.28 -13.14
C ASN A 46 3.63 -8.86 -13.85
N ASP A 47 3.57 -8.65 -15.17
CA ASP A 47 2.36 -8.92 -15.96
C ASP A 47 1.13 -8.18 -15.36
N PHE A 48 0.04 -8.89 -15.07
CA PHE A 48 -1.18 -8.32 -14.49
C PHE A 48 -1.17 -8.26 -12.96
N ASP A 49 -0.05 -8.64 -12.34
CA ASP A 49 0.12 -8.59 -10.91
C ASP A 49 1.00 -7.40 -10.53
N ILE A 50 0.41 -6.49 -9.75
CA ILE A 50 1.13 -5.36 -9.18
C ILE A 50 1.61 -5.73 -7.79
N SER A 51 2.89 -5.46 -7.52
CA SER A 51 3.50 -5.54 -6.20
C SER A 51 3.92 -4.13 -5.75
N PRO A 52 3.33 -3.60 -4.67
CA PRO A 52 3.70 -2.28 -4.18
C PRO A 52 4.91 -2.37 -3.24
N GLU A 53 5.85 -1.46 -3.42
CA GLU A 53 6.87 -1.12 -2.43
C GLU A 53 6.50 0.22 -1.81
N THR A 54 6.35 0.28 -0.49
CA THR A 54 5.93 1.49 0.23
C THR A 54 7.06 2.01 1.09
N LYS A 55 7.44 3.28 0.90
CA LYS A 55 8.38 4.01 1.74
C LYS A 55 7.62 5.09 2.50
N LEU A 56 7.85 5.15 3.81
CA LEU A 56 7.16 6.05 4.72
C LEU A 56 8.18 6.93 5.42
N SER A 57 7.87 8.22 5.48
CA SER A 57 8.51 9.18 6.36
C SER A 57 7.40 9.84 7.16
N LEU A 58 7.25 9.44 8.41
CA LEU A 58 6.19 9.93 9.29
C LEU A 58 6.77 10.98 10.24
N ASP A 59 6.20 12.17 10.23
CA ASP A 59 6.45 13.19 11.25
C ASP A 59 5.21 13.26 12.16
N LEU A 60 5.34 12.65 13.33
CA LEU A 60 4.27 12.40 14.27
C LEU A 60 4.43 13.29 15.50
N ASN A 61 3.40 14.07 15.79
CA ASN A 61 3.24 14.76 17.05
C ASN A 61 2.26 13.99 17.95
N ILE A 62 2.75 13.64 19.13
CA ILE A 62 2.03 12.81 20.11
C ILE A 62 1.65 13.63 21.34
N THR A 63 0.35 13.68 21.62
CA THR A 63 -0.22 14.38 22.78
C THR A 63 -1.01 13.41 23.65
N PHE A 64 -0.78 13.44 24.96
CA PHE A 64 -1.49 12.59 25.91
C PHE A 64 -2.81 13.21 26.32
N THR A 65 -3.83 12.39 26.53
CA THR A 65 -5.17 12.89 26.90
C THR A 65 -5.29 13.24 28.38
N HIS A 66 -4.36 12.76 29.21
CA HIS A 66 -4.30 13.06 30.65
C HIS A 66 -2.86 13.31 31.07
N ASP A 67 -2.67 14.28 31.98
CA ASP A 67 -1.40 14.64 32.62
C ASP A 67 -0.93 13.54 33.57
N LEU A 68 -0.55 12.40 33.01
CA LEU A 68 0.24 11.44 33.75
C LEU A 68 1.67 11.99 33.78
N TYR A 69 2.18 12.34 34.96
CA TYR A 69 3.59 12.72 35.15
C TYR A 69 4.57 11.73 34.47
N MET A 70 4.20 10.44 34.43
CA MET A 70 4.90 9.36 33.73
C MET A 70 4.82 9.44 32.20
N ALA A 71 3.85 10.15 31.61
CA ALA A 71 3.72 10.31 30.17
C ALA A 71 4.85 11.13 29.57
N ASN A 72 5.36 12.15 30.28
CA ASN A 72 6.56 12.88 29.83
C ASN A 72 7.81 12.00 29.85
N ILE A 73 7.93 11.12 30.85
CA ILE A 73 9.06 10.18 30.98
C ILE A 73 9.00 9.11 29.88
N LEU A 74 7.80 8.62 29.56
CA LEU A 74 7.59 7.54 28.59
C LEU A 74 7.30 8.04 27.17
N LYS A 75 7.17 9.35 26.97
CA LYS A 75 6.97 9.98 25.67
C LYS A 75 7.88 9.43 24.57
N PRO A 76 9.22 9.35 24.75
CA PRO A 76 10.10 8.80 23.71
C PRO A 76 9.84 7.32 23.40
N ILE A 77 9.45 6.52 24.41
CA ILE A 77 9.12 5.10 24.23
C ILE A 77 7.81 4.97 23.44
N ILE A 78 6.82 5.79 23.76
CA ILE A 78 5.50 5.79 23.13
C ILE A 78 5.61 6.29 21.68
N GLU A 79 6.36 7.36 21.43
CA GLU A 79 6.67 7.84 20.07
C GLU A 79 7.33 6.77 19.22
N LYS A 80 8.35 6.09 19.76
CA LYS A 80 9.02 5.00 19.06
C LYS A 80 8.05 3.84 18.77
N THR A 81 7.21 3.48 19.73
CA THR A 81 6.25 2.38 19.60
C THR A 81 5.19 2.69 18.53
N VAL A 82 4.57 3.87 18.61
CA VAL A 82 3.56 4.33 17.64
C VAL A 82 4.16 4.44 16.25
N SER A 83 5.35 5.04 16.12
CA SER A 83 6.05 5.17 14.84
C SER A 83 6.35 3.80 14.23
N SER A 84 6.85 2.86 15.03
CA SER A 84 7.12 1.49 14.59
C SER A 84 5.84 0.76 14.15
N LEU A 85 4.75 0.92 14.90
CA LEU A 85 3.46 0.32 14.55
C LEU A 85 2.96 0.85 13.21
N LEU A 86 2.93 2.17 13.02
CA LEU A 86 2.47 2.79 11.78
C LEU A 86 3.37 2.45 10.58
N ASN A 87 4.69 2.49 10.76
CA ASN A 87 5.67 2.09 9.74
C ASN A 87 5.52 0.63 9.32
N SER A 88 5.03 -0.26 10.20
CA SER A 88 4.78 -1.65 9.85
C SER A 88 3.38 -1.89 9.26
N TYR A 89 2.38 -1.13 9.72
CA TYR A 89 0.98 -1.36 9.40
C TYR A 89 0.59 -0.76 8.05
N LEU A 90 1.01 0.48 7.77
CA LEU A 90 0.65 1.17 6.55
C LEU A 90 1.15 0.45 5.29
N PRO A 91 2.42 -0.02 5.19
CA PRO A 91 2.88 -0.77 4.02
C PRO A 91 2.08 -2.06 3.84
N LYS A 92 1.79 -2.78 4.93
CA LYS A 92 0.98 -4.00 4.88
C LYS A 92 -0.43 -3.74 4.36
N GLN A 93 -1.05 -2.62 4.74
CA GLN A 93 -2.38 -2.26 4.24
C GLN A 93 -2.35 -1.88 2.77
N VAL A 94 -1.34 -1.14 2.31
CA VAL A 94 -1.15 -0.85 0.88
C VAL A 94 -1.00 -2.17 0.11
N THR A 95 -0.13 -3.08 0.55
CA THR A 95 0.02 -4.41 -0.07
C THR A 95 -1.29 -5.19 -0.08
N LYS A 96 -2.04 -5.19 1.02
CA LYS A 96 -3.32 -5.89 1.12
C LYS A 96 -4.33 -5.33 0.13
N LEU A 97 -4.49 -4.01 0.05
CA LEU A 97 -5.40 -3.37 -0.89
C LEU A 97 -5.01 -3.66 -2.34
N THR A 98 -3.72 -3.60 -2.68
CA THR A 98 -3.24 -3.96 -4.02
C THR A 98 -3.62 -5.40 -4.37
N LYS A 99 -3.31 -6.36 -3.49
CA LYS A 99 -3.61 -7.79 -3.75
C LYS A 99 -5.10 -8.11 -3.79
N THR A 100 -5.90 -7.49 -2.94
CA THR A 100 -7.32 -7.87 -2.75
C THR A 100 -8.29 -7.03 -3.58
N LYS A 101 -7.87 -5.86 -4.07
CA LYS A 101 -8.72 -4.96 -4.85
C LYS A 101 -8.13 -4.66 -6.22
N LEU A 102 -6.89 -4.15 -6.26
CA LEU A 102 -6.30 -3.69 -7.53
C LEU A 102 -6.02 -4.83 -8.51
N ASN A 103 -5.30 -5.88 -8.08
CA ASN A 103 -4.98 -7.01 -8.96
C ASN A 103 -6.24 -7.73 -9.48
N PRO A 104 -7.26 -8.04 -8.64
CA PRO A 104 -8.50 -8.63 -9.15
C PRO A 104 -9.21 -7.79 -10.20
N LEU A 105 -9.21 -6.45 -10.05
CA LEU A 105 -9.79 -5.56 -11.06
C LEU A 105 -9.00 -5.61 -12.38
N LEU A 106 -7.68 -5.65 -12.31
CA LEU A 106 -6.82 -5.79 -13.50
C LEU A 106 -7.04 -7.11 -14.23
N HIS A 107 -7.12 -8.22 -13.49
CA HIS A 107 -7.44 -9.54 -14.05
C HIS A 107 -8.84 -9.58 -14.67
N LYS A 108 -9.84 -8.97 -14.04
CA LYS A 108 -11.18 -8.86 -14.60
C LYS A 108 -11.19 -8.02 -15.89
N ALA A 109 -10.43 -6.93 -15.94
CA ALA A 109 -10.30 -6.13 -17.15
C ALA A 109 -9.65 -6.93 -18.30
N LYS A 110 -8.59 -7.70 -18.02
CA LYS A 110 -7.96 -8.63 -18.97
C LYS A 110 -8.96 -9.62 -19.55
N GLN A 111 -9.77 -10.23 -18.69
CA GLN A 111 -10.80 -11.18 -19.10
C GLN A 111 -11.85 -10.52 -20.01
N LEU A 112 -12.43 -9.39 -19.59
CA LEU A 112 -13.45 -8.67 -20.35
C LEU A 112 -12.96 -8.21 -21.72
N LEU A 113 -11.70 -7.75 -21.81
CA LEU A 113 -11.11 -7.36 -23.09
C LEU A 113 -10.95 -8.56 -24.02
N THR A 114 -10.55 -9.72 -23.48
CA THR A 114 -10.38 -10.95 -24.25
C THR A 114 -11.74 -11.49 -24.75
N GLU A 115 -12.78 -11.43 -23.92
CA GLU A 115 -14.12 -11.92 -24.25
C GLU A 115 -14.85 -11.01 -25.27
N ASN A 116 -14.76 -9.67 -25.12
CA ASN A 116 -15.55 -8.74 -25.95
C ASN A 116 -14.97 -8.49 -27.35
N MET A 117 -13.68 -8.79 -27.59
CA MET A 117 -13.04 -8.52 -28.89
C MET A 117 -13.42 -9.52 -29.99
N GLY A 118 -14.12 -10.60 -29.64
CA GLY A 118 -14.67 -11.59 -30.57
C GLY A 118 -13.64 -12.55 -31.18
N ASP A 119 -14.10 -13.68 -31.72
CA ASP A 119 -13.25 -14.78 -32.19
C ASP A 119 -12.32 -14.46 -33.38
N GLY A 120 -12.48 -13.29 -34.00
CA GLY A 120 -11.63 -12.80 -35.09
C GLY A 120 -10.30 -12.21 -34.63
N TRP A 121 -10.16 -11.87 -33.35
CA TRP A 121 -9.01 -11.15 -32.81
C TRP A 121 -8.38 -11.90 -31.63
N ALA A 122 -7.06 -12.00 -31.63
CA ALA A 122 -6.26 -12.35 -30.47
C ALA A 122 -5.86 -11.05 -29.76
N VAL A 123 -6.31 -10.89 -28.52
CA VAL A 123 -5.84 -9.80 -27.64
C VAL A 123 -4.53 -10.25 -27.01
N GLN A 124 -3.44 -9.57 -27.36
CA GLN A 124 -2.16 -9.72 -26.69
C GLN A 124 -2.03 -8.58 -25.70
N LEU A 125 -1.92 -8.96 -24.43
CA LEU A 125 -1.70 -8.01 -23.36
C LEU A 125 -0.29 -8.21 -22.84
N SER A 126 0.43 -7.11 -22.68
CA SER A 126 1.77 -7.11 -22.09
C SER A 126 1.94 -5.91 -21.18
N THR A 127 2.90 -5.99 -20.28
CA THR A 127 3.39 -4.83 -19.55
C THR A 127 4.80 -4.54 -20.02
N GLN A 128 5.02 -3.33 -20.53
CA GLN A 128 6.33 -2.87 -20.98
C GLN A 128 6.55 -1.45 -20.49
N ASP A 129 7.74 -1.19 -19.96
CA ASP A 129 8.12 0.12 -19.42
C ASP A 129 7.10 0.71 -18.43
N GLN A 130 6.52 -0.14 -17.58
CA GLN A 130 5.50 0.22 -16.58
C GLN A 130 4.15 0.69 -17.17
N HIS A 131 3.90 0.42 -18.45
CA HIS A 131 2.64 0.69 -19.13
C HIS A 131 1.96 -0.63 -19.51
N LEU A 132 0.63 -0.67 -19.37
CA LEU A 132 -0.18 -1.74 -19.93
C LEU A 132 -0.31 -1.52 -21.44
N GLN A 133 0.19 -2.46 -22.22
CA GLN A 133 0.02 -2.48 -23.67
C GLN A 133 -1.06 -3.49 -24.04
N ILE A 134 -1.94 -3.05 -24.93
CA ILE A 134 -3.02 -3.85 -25.49
C ILE A 134 -2.79 -3.90 -27.00
N ALA A 135 -2.41 -5.06 -27.51
CA ALA A 135 -2.24 -5.30 -28.93
C ALA A 135 -3.36 -6.21 -29.44
N LEU A 136 -3.94 -5.85 -30.58
CA LEU A 136 -4.97 -6.64 -31.24
C LEU A 136 -4.39 -7.24 -32.52
N LYS A 137 -4.46 -8.57 -32.65
CA LYS A 137 -3.98 -9.27 -33.84
C LYS A 137 -5.10 -10.09 -34.47
N PRO A 138 -5.29 -10.06 -35.80
CA PRO A 138 -6.25 -10.94 -36.45
C PRO A 138 -5.84 -12.42 -36.28
N ARG A 139 -6.75 -13.28 -35.81
CA ARG A 139 -6.46 -14.70 -35.49
C ARG A 139 -6.00 -15.50 -36.72
N ARG A 140 -6.40 -15.09 -37.94
CA ARG A 140 -6.05 -15.77 -39.20
C ARG A 140 -4.55 -15.78 -39.53
N TYR A 141 -3.76 -14.85 -38.98
CA TYR A 141 -2.31 -14.79 -39.19
C TYR A 141 -1.49 -15.51 -38.11
N ALA A 142 -2.09 -15.92 -36.99
CA ALA A 142 -1.38 -16.60 -35.91
C ALA A 142 -1.12 -18.09 -36.19
N ASN A 143 -1.98 -18.74 -36.98
CA ASN A 143 -1.90 -20.18 -37.28
C ASN A 143 -1.01 -20.53 -38.49
N SER A 144 -0.54 -19.54 -39.27
CA SER A 144 0.28 -19.78 -40.46
C SER A 144 1.79 -19.86 -40.19
N MET A 145 2.25 -19.64 -38.95
CA MET A 145 3.66 -19.80 -38.57
C MET A 145 4.01 -21.19 -37.98
N PHE A 146 3.01 -22.03 -37.67
CA PHE A 146 3.23 -23.40 -37.16
C PHE A 146 3.00 -24.48 -38.23
N ARG A 147 2.83 -24.05 -39.49
CA ARG A 147 2.81 -24.91 -40.68
C ARG A 147 3.65 -24.25 -41.77
N GLY A 148 4.96 -24.42 -41.65
CA GLY A 148 5.97 -24.05 -42.62
C GLY A 148 7.23 -24.82 -42.29
#